data_AF-A0ABD5T3D9-F1
#
_entry.id   AF-A0ABD5T3D9-F1
#
_cell.length_a   1.000
_cell.length_b   1.000
_cell.length_c   1.000
_cell.angle_alpha   90.00
_cell.angle_beta   90.00
_cell.angle_gamma   90.00
#
_symmetry.space_group_name_H-M   'P 1'
#
loop_
_entity.id
_entity.type
_entity.pdbx_description
1 polymer ?
#
loop_
_entity_poly.entity_id
_entity_poly.type
_entity_poly.pdbx_seq_one_letter_code
_entity_poly.pdbx_strand_id
1 'polypeptide(L)'
;MSNTSATLQDVASVDDFLNAAATETVPLFEHLEFEFLLEYDVFAPSKRGRTRVHQPPDLFRGFLHCYYKNIYGTRPVARELKHGLVWYYCGLDKPPSRDTIDRFLTDLEHVVDDVFDRLVEQAAARGLLD
;
A
#
# COMPACT_ATOMS: atom_id res chain seq x y z
N MET A 1 -19.99 -26.16 -1.64
CA MET A 1 -20.05 -24.71 -1.40
C MET A 1 -18.80 -24.13 -2.03
N SER A 2 -18.93 -23.54 -3.22
CA SER A 2 -17.79 -23.08 -4.02
C SER A 2 -17.33 -21.72 -3.52
N ASN A 3 -16.06 -21.64 -3.11
CA ASN A 3 -15.32 -20.40 -2.91
C ASN A 3 -15.14 -19.70 -4.26
N THR A 4 -16.08 -18.82 -4.62
CA THR A 4 -15.81 -17.76 -5.58
C THR A 4 -15.25 -16.58 -4.79
N SER A 5 -13.94 -16.66 -4.52
CA SER A 5 -13.10 -15.47 -4.42
C SER A 5 -13.37 -14.73 -5.72
N ALA A 6 -14.07 -13.60 -5.64
CA ALA A 6 -14.24 -12.72 -6.80
C ALA A 6 -12.82 -12.38 -7.23
N THR A 7 -12.38 -13.04 -8.29
CA THR A 7 -11.14 -12.77 -9.01
C THR A 7 -11.10 -11.28 -9.24
N LEU A 8 -10.15 -10.61 -8.58
CA LEU A 8 -9.55 -9.30 -8.91
C LEU A 8 -10.04 -8.91 -10.31
N GLN A 9 -11.10 -8.11 -10.36
CA GLN A 9 -11.74 -7.80 -11.63
C GLN A 9 -10.74 -6.97 -12.43
N ASP A 10 -10.18 -7.68 -13.42
CA ASP A 10 -9.23 -7.26 -14.42
C ASP A 10 -7.79 -7.03 -13.95
N VAL A 11 -6.99 -8.10 -14.06
CA VAL A 11 -5.52 -8.10 -13.97
C VAL A 11 -4.89 -7.09 -14.93
N ALA A 12 -5.59 -6.65 -15.98
CA ALA A 12 -5.14 -5.55 -16.85
C ALA A 12 -5.03 -4.20 -16.10
N SER A 13 -6.02 -3.82 -15.27
CA SER A 13 -6.08 -2.47 -14.68
C SER A 13 -5.04 -2.24 -13.57
N VAL A 14 -4.80 -3.25 -12.73
CA VAL A 14 -3.83 -3.17 -11.63
C VAL A 14 -2.40 -3.26 -12.17
N ASP A 15 -2.16 -4.15 -13.15
CA ASP A 15 -0.83 -4.25 -13.77
C ASP A 15 -0.50 -2.97 -14.55
N ASP A 16 -1.46 -2.35 -15.24
CA ASP A 16 -1.25 -1.08 -15.94
C ASP A 16 -0.98 0.08 -14.97
N PHE A 17 -1.70 0.14 -13.85
CA PHE A 17 -1.40 1.08 -12.75
C PHE A 17 0.03 0.91 -12.21
N LEU A 18 0.44 -0.33 -11.98
CA LEU A 18 1.78 -0.65 -11.47
C LEU A 18 2.87 -0.41 -12.53
N ASN A 19 2.56 -0.57 -13.80
CA ASN A 19 3.45 -0.21 -14.91
C ASN A 19 3.60 1.31 -15.05
N ALA A 20 2.55 2.10 -14.81
CA ALA A 20 2.68 3.55 -14.71
C ALA A 20 3.56 3.97 -13.51
N ALA A 21 3.52 3.19 -12.41
CA ALA A 21 4.37 3.41 -11.24
C ALA A 21 5.87 3.09 -11.47
N ALA A 22 6.16 2.28 -12.48
CA ALA A 22 7.46 1.67 -12.75
C ALA A 22 8.55 2.66 -13.16
N THR A 23 8.17 3.71 -13.88
CA THR A 23 9.12 4.62 -14.53
C THR A 23 9.76 5.58 -13.53
N GLU A 24 9.11 5.84 -12.39
CA GLU A 24 9.66 6.41 -11.16
C GLU A 24 8.55 6.34 -10.07
N THR A 25 8.74 5.61 -8.97
CA THR A 25 7.67 5.41 -7.94
C THR A 25 7.24 6.72 -7.24
N VAL A 26 8.06 7.76 -7.32
CA VAL A 26 7.81 9.08 -6.69
C VAL A 26 6.71 9.86 -7.42
N PRO A 27 6.75 10.06 -8.75
CA PRO A 27 5.68 10.67 -9.55
C PRO A 27 4.30 10.04 -9.32
N LEU A 28 4.20 8.71 -9.18
CA LEU A 28 2.91 8.06 -8.95
C LEU A 28 2.31 8.49 -7.61
N PHE A 29 3.11 8.60 -6.55
CA PHE A 29 2.63 9.05 -5.25
C PHE A 29 2.20 10.53 -5.23
N GLU A 30 2.72 11.35 -6.13
CA GLU A 30 2.29 12.75 -6.30
C GLU A 30 0.91 12.87 -6.94
N HIS A 31 0.50 11.86 -7.72
CA HIS A 31 -0.79 11.84 -8.39
C HIS A 31 -1.89 11.10 -7.62
N LEU A 32 -1.56 10.39 -6.54
CA LEU A 32 -2.51 9.57 -5.80
C LEU A 32 -2.71 10.08 -4.38
N GLU A 33 -3.96 10.08 -3.96
CA GLU A 33 -4.33 10.35 -2.58
C GLU A 33 -4.39 9.04 -1.80
N PHE A 34 -3.73 9.03 -0.64
CA PHE A 34 -3.70 7.87 0.25
C PHE A 34 -4.41 8.14 1.58
N GLU A 35 -4.84 9.38 1.86
CA GLU A 35 -5.51 9.74 3.11
C GLU A 35 -6.83 8.98 3.30
N PHE A 36 -7.44 8.51 2.22
CA PHE A 36 -8.63 7.67 2.28
C PHE A 36 -8.43 6.39 3.10
N LEU A 37 -7.19 5.92 3.26
CA LEU A 37 -6.90 4.78 4.14
C LEU A 37 -7.29 5.05 5.60
N LEU A 38 -7.40 6.31 6.01
CA LEU A 38 -7.85 6.68 7.35
C LEU A 38 -9.35 6.45 7.57
N GLU A 39 -10.11 6.21 6.50
CA GLU A 39 -11.56 5.95 6.55
C GLU A 39 -11.87 4.50 6.96
N TYR A 40 -10.90 3.58 6.88
CA TYR A 40 -11.13 2.17 7.26
C TYR A 40 -10.90 1.93 8.76
N ASP A 41 -11.91 1.33 9.39
CA ASP A 41 -11.88 0.97 10.81
C ASP A 41 -10.73 0.03 11.18
N VAL A 42 -10.26 -0.82 10.26
CA VAL A 42 -9.12 -1.73 10.49
C VAL A 42 -7.83 -0.98 10.81
N PHE A 43 -7.68 0.23 10.28
CA PHE A 43 -6.51 1.07 10.54
C PHE A 43 -6.65 1.95 11.77
N ALA A 44 -7.88 2.12 12.29
CA ALA A 44 -8.14 2.94 13.46
C ALA A 44 -7.28 2.50 14.66
N PRO A 45 -6.83 3.45 15.51
CA PRO A 45 -6.14 3.10 16.73
C PRO A 45 -7.04 2.26 17.65
N SER A 46 -6.55 1.12 18.12
CA SER A 46 -7.26 0.34 19.14
C SER A 46 -7.40 1.16 20.43
N LYS A 47 -8.59 1.21 21.04
CA LYS A 47 -8.90 2.01 22.25
C LYS A 47 -7.93 1.80 23.44
N ARG A 48 -7.26 0.65 23.51
CA ARG A 48 -6.30 0.28 24.57
C ARG A 48 -4.86 0.12 24.09
N GLY A 49 -4.60 0.32 22.81
CA GLY A 49 -3.29 0.05 22.22
C GLY A 49 -2.41 1.29 22.13
N ARG A 50 -1.14 1.04 21.84
CA ARG A 50 -0.18 2.10 21.55
C ARG A 50 -0.59 2.85 20.28
N THR A 51 -0.38 4.17 20.29
CA THR A 51 -0.46 5.01 19.09
C THR A 51 0.44 4.42 18.00
N ARG A 52 -0.09 4.31 16.78
CA ARG A 52 0.70 3.85 15.63
C ARG A 52 1.83 4.85 15.39
N VAL A 53 3.05 4.34 15.24
CA VAL A 53 4.24 5.16 14.98
C VAL A 53 4.24 5.71 13.55
N HIS A 54 3.66 4.95 12.62
CA HIS A 54 3.52 5.30 11.21
C HIS A 54 2.04 5.27 10.86
N GLN A 55 1.59 6.22 10.05
CA GLN A 55 0.22 6.25 9.59
C GLN A 55 0.02 5.24 8.44
N PRO A 56 -1.21 4.74 8.25
CA PRO A 56 -1.52 3.82 7.15
C PRO A 56 -1.11 4.34 5.76
N PRO A 57 -1.33 5.61 5.39
CA PRO A 57 -0.87 6.16 4.11
C PRO A 57 0.63 5.99 3.86
N ASP A 58 1.46 6.27 4.86
CA ASP A 58 2.93 6.18 4.74
C ASP A 58 3.39 4.72 4.59
N LEU A 59 2.76 3.82 5.35
CA LEU A 59 3.06 2.38 5.26
C LEU A 59 2.59 1.80 3.93
N PHE A 60 1.49 2.30 3.38
CA PHE A 60 0.97 1.84 2.10
C PHE A 60 1.86 2.24 0.92
N ARG A 61 2.42 3.46 0.92
CA ARG A 61 3.46 3.85 -0.06
C ARG A 61 4.66 2.92 0.00
N GLY A 62 5.12 2.60 1.20
CA GLY A 62 6.19 1.61 1.41
C GLY A 62 5.82 0.21 0.89
N PHE A 63 4.57 -0.21 1.10
CA PHE A 63 4.04 -1.46 0.56
C PHE A 63 4.03 -1.46 -0.97
N LEU A 64 3.49 -0.42 -1.63
CA LEU A 64 3.47 -0.32 -3.09
C LEU A 64 4.88 -0.36 -3.69
N HIS A 65 5.84 0.33 -3.06
CA HIS A 65 7.25 0.26 -3.47
C HIS A 65 7.79 -1.18 -3.44
N CYS A 66 7.55 -1.91 -2.34
CA CYS A 66 7.98 -3.30 -2.22
C CYS A 66 7.23 -4.23 -3.17
N TYR A 67 5.92 -4.04 -3.32
CA TYR A 67 5.05 -4.81 -4.20
C TYR A 67 5.54 -4.70 -5.66
N TYR A 68 5.81 -3.47 -6.11
CA TYR A 68 6.37 -3.21 -7.43
C TYR A 68 7.73 -3.89 -7.64
N LYS A 69 8.60 -3.88 -6.63
CA LYS A 69 9.90 -4.58 -6.67
C LYS A 69 9.80 -6.10 -6.51
N ASN A 70 8.60 -6.68 -6.52
CA ASN A 70 8.37 -8.11 -6.32
C ASN A 70 8.88 -8.61 -4.96
N ILE A 71 8.78 -7.77 -3.92
CA ILE A 71 9.21 -8.05 -2.55
C ILE A 71 7.98 -8.24 -1.67
N TYR A 72 7.73 -9.50 -1.28
CA TYR A 72 6.56 -9.86 -0.49
C TYR A 72 6.91 -10.39 0.91
N GLY A 73 5.93 -10.31 1.80
CA GLY A 73 5.99 -10.83 3.16
C GLY A 73 6.66 -9.88 4.15
N THR A 74 6.30 -10.04 5.43
CA THR A 74 6.68 -9.12 6.50
C THR A 74 8.19 -8.89 6.62
N ARG A 75 8.99 -9.96 6.58
CA ARG A 75 10.45 -9.87 6.77
C ARG A 75 11.17 -9.22 5.58
N PRO A 76 10.92 -9.63 4.32
CA PRO A 76 11.51 -8.97 3.17
C PRO A 76 11.11 -7.50 3.05
N VAL A 77 9.84 -7.15 3.25
CA VAL A 77 9.35 -5.76 3.22
C VAL A 77 10.04 -4.91 4.29
N ALA A 78 10.06 -5.37 5.53
CA ALA A 78 10.74 -4.65 6.61
C ALA A 78 12.25 -4.50 6.38
N ARG A 79 12.89 -5.43 5.66
CA ARG A 79 14.31 -5.33 5.29
C ARG A 79 14.52 -4.30 4.19
N GLU A 80 13.69 -4.30 3.16
CA GLU A 80 13.76 -3.35 2.04
C GLU A 80 13.54 -1.92 2.53
N LEU A 81 12.50 -1.68 3.35
CA LEU A 81 12.23 -0.35 3.88
C LEU A 81 13.35 0.15 4.82
N LYS A 82 14.16 -0.75 5.40
CA LYS A 82 15.36 -0.39 6.17
C LYS A 82 16.61 -0.18 5.32
N HIS A 83 16.56 -0.52 4.04
CA HIS A 83 17.72 -0.44 3.17
C HIS A 83 17.96 1.01 2.71
N GLY A 84 19.08 1.59 3.15
CA GLY A 84 19.46 2.96 2.76
C GLY A 84 18.38 4.00 3.10
N LEU A 85 17.96 4.75 2.08
CA LEU A 85 16.96 5.83 2.18
C LEU A 85 15.56 5.43 1.62
N VAL A 86 15.28 4.14 1.43
CA VAL A 86 14.00 3.69 0.86
C VAL A 86 12.81 4.18 1.68
N TRP A 87 12.85 4.05 3.02
CA TRP A 87 11.80 4.56 3.91
C TRP A 87 11.55 6.06 3.71
N TYR A 88 12.60 6.86 3.50
CA TYR A 88 12.49 8.30 3.29
C TYR A 88 11.77 8.61 1.97
N TYR A 89 12.13 7.92 0.89
CA TYR A 89 11.46 8.08 -0.41
C TYR A 89 10.03 7.56 -0.43
N CYS A 90 9.68 6.64 0.47
CA CYS A 90 8.31 6.20 0.67
C CYS A 90 7.50 7.13 1.59
N GLY A 91 8.08 8.24 2.07
CA GLY A 91 7.41 9.23 2.90
C GLY A 91 7.31 8.89 4.38
N LEU A 92 8.10 7.93 4.87
CA LEU A 92 8.17 7.63 6.30
C LEU A 92 9.18 8.55 7.00
N ASP A 93 8.94 8.89 8.27
CA ASP A 93 9.91 9.65 9.09
C ASP A 93 11.10 8.82 9.56
N LYS A 94 10.95 7.49 9.60
CA LYS A 94 11.99 6.52 10.01
C LYS A 94 11.67 5.13 9.49
N PRO A 95 12.64 4.20 9.48
CA PRO A 95 12.38 2.83 9.05
C PRO A 95 11.36 2.12 9.96
N PRO A 96 10.31 1.50 9.40
CA PRO A 96 9.33 0.77 10.18
C PRO A 96 9.90 -0.51 10.78
N SER A 97 9.34 -0.93 11.92
CA SER A 97 9.71 -2.21 12.54
C SER A 97 9.04 -3.39 11.83
N ARG A 98 9.56 -4.61 12.03
CA ARG A 98 8.91 -5.83 11.51
C ARG A 98 7.47 -5.95 12.01
N ASP A 99 7.24 -5.69 13.30
CA ASP A 99 5.94 -5.76 13.94
C ASP A 99 4.96 -4.71 13.39
N THR A 100 5.46 -3.51 13.10
CA THR A 100 4.70 -2.46 12.43
C THR A 100 4.22 -2.90 11.05
N ILE A 101 5.11 -3.51 10.25
CA ILE A 101 4.76 -4.02 8.93
C ILE A 101 3.79 -5.18 9.03
N ASP A 102 4.01 -6.11 9.96
CA ASP A 102 3.16 -7.29 10.15
C ASP A 102 1.72 -6.87 10.43
N ARG A 103 1.54 -5.98 11.42
CA ARG A 103 0.23 -5.45 11.78
C ARG A 103 -0.43 -4.73 10.62
N PHE A 104 0.32 -3.91 9.89
CA PHE A 104 -0.23 -3.19 8.74
C PHE A 104 -0.70 -4.13 7.63
N LEU A 105 0.09 -5.15 7.29
CA LEU A 105 -0.28 -6.13 6.27
C LEU A 105 -1.50 -6.96 6.70
N THR A 106 -1.59 -7.33 7.98
CA THR A 106 -2.79 -8.00 8.53
C THR A 106 -4.03 -7.10 8.44
N ASP A 107 -3.92 -5.83 8.80
CA ASP A 107 -5.04 -4.89 8.69
C ASP A 107 -5.44 -4.67 7.22
N LEU A 108 -4.45 -4.54 6.32
CA LEU A 108 -4.66 -4.34 4.88
C LEU A 108 -5.33 -5.55 4.22
N GLU A 109 -4.99 -6.78 4.61
CA GLU A 109 -5.58 -8.01 4.04
C GLU A 109 -7.12 -8.02 4.13
N HIS A 110 -7.71 -7.33 5.12
CA HIS A 110 -9.15 -7.23 5.28
C HIS A 110 -9.83 -6.26 4.30
N VAL A 111 -9.09 -5.34 3.69
CA VAL A 111 -9.62 -4.23 2.88
C VAL A 111 -8.89 -4.06 1.56
N VAL A 112 -7.98 -4.98 1.21
CA VAL A 112 -7.04 -4.81 0.09
C VAL A 112 -7.75 -4.62 -1.24
N ASP A 113 -8.81 -5.38 -1.51
CA ASP A 113 -9.54 -5.28 -2.77
C ASP A 113 -10.15 -3.88 -2.95
N ASP A 114 -10.88 -3.37 -1.95
CA ASP A 114 -11.49 -2.03 -1.98
C ASP A 114 -10.43 -0.91 -2.03
N VAL A 115 -9.30 -1.09 -1.34
CA VAL A 115 -8.19 -0.15 -1.42
C VAL A 115 -7.64 -0.05 -2.84
N PHE A 116 -7.45 -1.18 -3.53
CA PHE A 116 -6.96 -1.18 -4.90
C PHE A 116 -8.01 -0.65 -5.90
N ASP A 117 -9.29 -0.98 -5.72
CA ASP A 117 -10.38 -0.41 -6.53
C ASP A 117 -10.35 1.11 -6.49
N ARG A 118 -10.21 1.71 -5.30
CA ARG A 118 -10.09 3.16 -5.14
C ARG A 118 -8.85 3.76 -5.79
N LEU A 119 -7.72 3.03 -5.84
CA LEU A 119 -6.53 3.50 -6.55
C LEU A 119 -6.72 3.48 -8.06
N VAL A 120 -7.34 2.43 -8.59
CA VAL A 120 -7.67 2.31 -10.01
C VAL A 120 -8.63 3.42 -10.42
N GLU A 121 -9.69 3.68 -9.65
CA GLU A 121 -10.60 4.80 -9.88
C GLU A 121 -9.87 6.15 -9.89
N GLN A 122 -8.98 6.37 -8.92
CA GLN A 122 -8.16 7.57 -8.85
C GLN A 122 -7.22 7.74 -10.05
N ALA A 123 -6.63 6.65 -10.53
CA ALA A 123 -5.74 6.65 -11.68
C ALA A 123 -6.50 6.89 -12.99
N ALA A 124 -7.63 6.22 -13.18
CA ALA A 124 -8.51 6.42 -14.33
C ALA A 124 -9.04 7.87 -14.39
N ALA A 125 -9.48 8.42 -13.26
CA ALA A 125 -9.95 9.82 -13.18
C ALA A 125 -8.87 10.86 -13.55
N ARG A 126 -7.59 10.48 -13.43
CA ARG A 126 -6.44 11.32 -13.77
C ARG A 126 -5.85 11.02 -15.15
N GLY A 127 -6.46 10.10 -15.90
CA GLY A 127 -5.98 9.70 -17.23
C GLY A 127 -4.65 8.95 -17.19
N LEU A 128 -4.36 8.25 -16.08
CA LEU A 128 -3.16 7.42 -15.93
C LEU A 128 -3.36 5.98 -16.45
N LEU A 129 -4.60 5.62 -16.79
CA LEU A 129 -5.00 4.33 -17.35
C LEU A 129 -5.71 4.61 -18.68
N ASP A 130 -5.33 3.85 -19.73
CA ASP A 130 -5.88 3.95 -21.10
C ASP A 130 -7.16 3.12 -21.27
#